data_AF-A0A0S3S370-F1
#
_entry.id   AF-A0A0S3S370-F1
#
_cell.length_a   1.000
_cell.length_b   1.000
_cell.length_c   1.000
_cell.angle_alpha   90.00
_cell.angle_beta   90.00
_cell.angle_gamma   90.00
#
_symmetry.space_group_name_H-M   'P 1'
#
loop_
_entity.id
_entity.type
_entity.pdbx_description
1 polymer ?
#
loop_
_entity_poly.entity_id
_entity_poly.type
_entity_poly.pdbx_seq_one_letter_code
_entity_poly.pdbx_strand_id
1 'polypeptide(L)'
;MQKKAMKEKEKIQNVSTAYIMKVDDDTFIRVDTILKEIEAVPRNKPLYMGNLNLLHRPMRNGKWAVTYELFKMEDVSMGMWVGRFNNTVAAVQYSHNWKFCQYGCMEGYFTAHYESPRQLLCLWDNLSRGPARCCNFR
;
A
#
# COMPACT_ATOMS: atom_id res chain seq x y z
N MET A 1 -10.97 -3.20 14.69
CA MET A 1 -10.10 -3.01 13.50
C MET A 1 -10.41 -1.75 12.71
N GLN A 2 -11.68 -1.40 12.38
CA GLN A 2 -11.99 -0.02 11.93
C GLN A 2 -11.48 1.04 12.93
N LYS A 3 -11.48 0.71 14.22
CA LYS A 3 -10.84 1.48 15.29
C LYS A 3 -9.32 1.66 15.15
N LYS A 4 -8.57 0.82 14.43
CA LYS A 4 -7.10 0.93 14.30
C LYS A 4 -6.73 2.05 13.34
N ALA A 5 -7.25 2.02 12.11
CA ALA A 5 -7.05 3.10 11.13
C ALA A 5 -7.61 4.46 11.63
N MET A 6 -8.77 4.46 12.29
CA MET A 6 -9.29 5.70 12.90
C MET A 6 -8.42 6.19 14.07
N LYS A 7 -7.94 5.30 14.94
CA LYS A 7 -7.00 5.68 16.03
C LYS A 7 -5.66 6.17 15.50
N GLU A 8 -5.15 5.60 14.41
CA GLU A 8 -3.91 6.06 13.77
C GLU A 8 -4.10 7.48 13.21
N LYS A 9 -5.26 7.77 12.60
CA LYS A 9 -5.61 9.12 12.18
C LYS A 9 -5.77 10.10 13.35
N GLU A 10 -6.33 9.66 14.49
CA GLU A 10 -6.45 10.47 15.71
C GLU A 10 -5.09 10.79 16.36
N LYS A 11 -4.06 9.96 16.13
CA LYS A 11 -2.69 10.22 16.60
C LYS A 11 -1.90 11.17 15.70
N ILE A 12 -2.33 11.37 14.45
CA ILE A 12 -1.71 12.34 13.55
C ILE A 12 -2.19 13.73 13.96
N GLN A 13 -1.32 14.47 14.65
CA GLN A 13 -1.53 15.89 14.92
C GLN A 13 -1.55 16.69 13.60
N ASN A 14 -2.06 17.92 13.63
CA ASN A 14 -2.34 18.77 12.46
C ASN A 14 -1.12 19.00 11.54
N VAL A 15 -0.80 18.03 10.68
CA VAL A 15 0.34 18.03 9.76
C VAL A 15 -0.16 18.26 8.34
N SER A 16 0.43 19.25 7.66
CA SER A 16 0.25 19.44 6.22
C SER A 16 1.28 18.60 5.48
N THR A 17 0.82 17.65 4.66
CA THR A 17 1.69 16.83 3.80
C THR A 17 1.06 16.68 2.42
N ALA A 18 1.90 16.60 1.39
CA ALA A 18 1.45 16.37 0.02
C ALA A 18 0.99 14.92 -0.20
N TYR A 19 1.63 13.96 0.48
CA TYR A 19 1.37 12.53 0.32
C TYR A 19 1.45 11.81 1.67
N ILE A 20 0.68 10.73 1.80
CA ILE A 20 0.72 9.80 2.93
C ILE A 20 0.87 8.39 2.35
N MET A 21 1.81 7.63 2.89
CA MET A 21 1.96 6.20 2.59
C MET A 21 1.70 5.42 3.88
N LYS A 22 0.80 4.43 3.81
CA LYS A 22 0.61 3.44 4.87
C LYS A 22 1.18 2.11 4.40
N VAL A 23 1.93 1.45 5.27
CA VAL A 23 2.53 0.14 5.02
C VAL A 23 2.53 -0.68 6.31
N ASP A 24 2.48 -2.01 6.19
CA ASP A 24 2.66 -2.95 7.30
C ASP A 24 4.15 -3.02 7.73
N ASP A 25 4.40 -3.53 8.94
CA ASP A 25 5.73 -3.56 9.57
C ASP A 25 6.67 -4.65 9.01
N ASP A 26 6.13 -5.58 8.23
CA ASP A 26 6.82 -6.65 7.52
C ASP A 26 7.08 -6.31 6.03
N THR A 27 7.15 -5.02 5.71
CA THR A 27 7.32 -4.55 4.33
C THR A 27 8.54 -3.67 4.17
N PHE A 28 9.40 -4.02 3.23
CA PHE A 28 10.52 -3.18 2.79
C PHE A 28 10.10 -2.24 1.67
N ILE A 29 10.48 -0.96 1.75
CA ILE A 29 10.00 0.10 0.86
C ILE A 29 11.17 0.80 0.18
N ARG A 30 11.05 1.02 -1.14
CA ARG A 30 11.98 1.83 -1.94
C ARG A 30 11.38 3.19 -2.26
N VAL A 31 11.51 4.11 -1.30
CA VAL A 31 10.92 5.45 -1.37
C VAL A 31 11.36 6.23 -2.61
N ASP A 32 12.62 6.08 -3.03
CA ASP A 32 13.18 6.71 -4.23
C ASP A 32 12.40 6.36 -5.51
N THR A 33 12.03 5.09 -5.66
CA THR A 33 11.26 4.64 -6.83
C THR A 33 9.81 5.10 -6.77
N ILE A 34 9.20 5.08 -5.60
CA ILE A 34 7.81 5.52 -5.41
C ILE A 34 7.69 7.02 -5.67
N LEU A 35 8.65 7.83 -5.24
CA LEU A 35 8.65 9.27 -5.52
C LEU A 35 8.72 9.56 -7.02
N LYS A 36 9.54 8.82 -7.78
CA LYS A 36 9.58 8.93 -9.26
C LYS A 36 8.25 8.59 -9.90
N GLU A 37 7.57 7.55 -9.41
CA GLU A 37 6.23 7.19 -9.90
C GLU A 37 5.19 8.26 -9.57
N ILE A 38 5.27 8.88 -8.39
CA ILE A 38 4.38 9.99 -8.01
C ILE A 38 4.63 11.21 -8.89
N GLU A 39 5.89 11.53 -9.19
CA GLU A 39 6.26 12.67 -10.05
C GLU A 39 5.82 12.48 -11.51
N ALA A 40 5.75 11.23 -11.98
CA ALA A 40 5.23 10.91 -13.31
C ALA A 40 3.70 11.07 -13.43
N VAL A 41 2.98 11.19 -12.31
CA VAL A 41 1.52 11.34 -12.29
C VAL A 41 1.13 12.83 -12.32
N PRO A 42 0.15 13.23 -13.15
CA PRO A 42 -0.37 14.60 -13.14
C PRO A 42 -0.87 15.03 -11.75
N ARG A 43 -0.38 16.18 -11.26
CA ARG A 43 -0.71 16.72 -9.92
C ARG A 43 -2.06 17.46 -9.85
N ASN A 44 -2.86 17.42 -10.93
CA ASN A 44 -4.14 18.12 -11.00
C ASN A 44 -5.30 17.34 -10.34
N LYS A 45 -5.05 16.12 -9.87
CA LYS A 45 -6.04 15.26 -9.23
C LYS A 45 -5.46 14.62 -7.96
N PRO A 46 -6.31 14.33 -6.94
CA PRO A 46 -5.91 13.48 -5.82
C PRO A 46 -5.46 12.10 -6.32
N LEU A 47 -4.42 11.55 -5.71
CA LEU A 47 -3.81 10.27 -6.12
C LEU A 47 -4.14 9.16 -5.12
N TYR A 48 -4.53 8.00 -5.64
CA TYR A 48 -4.58 6.73 -4.90
C TYR A 48 -3.75 5.69 -5.65
N MET A 49 -2.65 5.25 -5.05
CA MET A 49 -1.61 4.45 -5.69
C MET A 49 -1.32 3.17 -4.88
N GLY A 50 -1.06 2.06 -5.58
CA GLY A 50 -0.65 0.81 -4.94
C GLY A 50 -0.85 -0.40 -5.86
N ASN A 51 -0.86 -1.59 -5.29
CA ASN A 51 -1.33 -2.80 -5.98
C ASN A 51 -2.85 -2.93 -5.81
N LEU A 52 -3.56 -2.15 -6.63
CA LEU A 52 -5.01 -1.98 -6.51
C LEU A 52 -5.78 -3.13 -7.18
N ASN A 53 -6.75 -3.70 -6.48
CA ASN A 53 -7.73 -4.60 -7.08
C ASN A 53 -9.11 -3.93 -7.06
N LEU A 54 -9.47 -3.28 -8.17
CA LEU A 54 -10.66 -2.42 -8.24
C LEU A 54 -11.99 -3.18 -8.37
N LEU A 55 -11.95 -4.47 -8.70
CA LEU A 55 -13.15 -5.27 -9.01
C LEU A 55 -13.31 -6.49 -8.08
N HIS A 56 -12.56 -6.53 -6.97
CA HIS A 56 -12.63 -7.65 -6.05
C HIS A 56 -14.00 -7.71 -5.37
N ARG A 57 -14.62 -8.90 -5.37
CA ARG A 57 -15.89 -9.13 -4.68
C ARG A 57 -15.68 -9.64 -3.26
N PRO A 58 -16.61 -9.41 -2.32
CA PRO A 58 -16.50 -9.95 -0.97
C PRO A 58 -16.35 -11.47 -0.98
N MET A 59 -15.29 -11.99 -0.37
CA MET A 59 -15.11 -13.43 -0.20
C MET A 59 -16.15 -13.96 0.79
N ARG A 60 -16.70 -15.14 0.49
CA ARG A 60 -17.67 -15.82 1.36
C ARG A 60 -17.07 -16.99 2.15
N ASN A 61 -15.90 -17.48 1.72
CA ASN A 61 -15.18 -18.59 2.33
C ASN A 61 -13.68 -18.23 2.45
N GLY A 62 -12.95 -18.92 3.35
CA GLY A 62 -11.52 -18.74 3.56
C GLY A 62 -11.14 -17.69 4.63
N LYS A 63 -9.83 -17.48 4.82
CA LYS A 63 -9.26 -16.59 5.86
C LYS A 63 -9.87 -15.18 5.89
N TRP A 64 -10.25 -14.69 4.72
CA TRP A 64 -10.70 -13.32 4.49
C TRP A 64 -12.21 -13.20 4.20
N ALA A 65 -12.98 -14.24 4.52
CA ALA A 65 -14.42 -14.24 4.33
C ALA A 65 -15.11 -13.15 5.17
N VAL A 66 -16.11 -12.48 4.58
CA VAL A 66 -16.95 -11.48 5.27
C VAL A 66 -18.43 -11.85 5.22
N THR A 67 -19.10 -11.64 6.34
CA THR A 67 -20.57 -11.75 6.44
C THR A 67 -21.25 -10.54 5.81
N TYR A 68 -22.55 -10.63 5.54
CA TYR A 68 -23.33 -9.51 4.97
C TYR A 68 -23.43 -8.30 5.90
N GLU A 69 -23.19 -8.48 7.18
CA GLU A 69 -23.43 -7.47 8.21
C GLU A 69 -22.19 -6.63 8.54
N LEU A 70 -20.98 -7.09 8.20
CA LEU A 70 -19.77 -6.47 8.75
C LEU A 70 -18.55 -6.53 7.83
N PHE A 71 -18.10 -5.36 7.38
CA PHE A 71 -16.82 -5.18 6.70
C PHE A 71 -15.73 -4.88 7.73
N LYS A 72 -14.88 -5.88 8.02
CA LYS A 72 -13.76 -5.77 8.99
C LYS A 72 -12.40 -5.48 8.36
N MET A 73 -12.30 -5.46 7.04
CA MET A 73 -11.02 -5.34 6.34
C MET A 73 -10.64 -3.87 6.14
N GLU A 74 -9.42 -3.53 6.56
CA GLU A 74 -8.90 -2.16 6.50
C GLU A 74 -8.80 -1.66 5.05
N ASP A 75 -8.11 -2.40 4.18
CA ASP A 75 -7.89 -1.96 2.80
C ASP A 75 -9.19 -1.86 2.01
N VAL A 76 -10.15 -2.75 2.29
CA VAL A 76 -11.50 -2.67 1.74
C VAL A 76 -12.23 -1.42 2.22
N SER A 77 -12.11 -1.07 3.51
CA SER A 77 -12.71 0.15 4.06
C SER A 77 -12.12 1.40 3.41
N MET A 78 -10.80 1.44 3.21
CA MET A 78 -10.13 2.51 2.48
C MET A 78 -10.59 2.59 1.03
N GLY A 79 -10.67 1.46 0.32
CA GLY A 79 -11.18 1.42 -1.06
C GLY A 79 -12.62 1.91 -1.18
N MET A 80 -13.51 1.53 -0.26
CA MET A 80 -14.89 2.04 -0.20
C MET A 80 -14.94 3.55 0.03
N TRP A 81 -14.10 4.07 0.94
CA TRP A 81 -14.02 5.50 1.21
C TRP A 81 -13.49 6.28 0.00
N VAL A 82 -12.40 5.82 -0.63
CA VAL A 82 -11.86 6.43 -1.85
C VAL A 82 -12.88 6.39 -2.98
N GLY A 83 -13.62 5.27 -3.12
CA GLY A 83 -14.70 5.14 -4.10
C GLY A 83 -15.83 6.15 -3.88
N ARG A 84 -16.23 6.41 -2.63
CA ARG A 84 -17.18 7.49 -2.33
C ARG A 84 -16.58 8.86 -2.63
N PHE A 85 -15.37 9.14 -2.16
CA PHE A 85 -14.68 10.41 -2.39
C PHE A 85 -14.56 10.76 -3.88
N ASN A 86 -14.21 9.77 -4.72
CA ASN A 86 -14.13 9.92 -6.17
C ASN A 86 -15.45 10.36 -6.80
N ASN A 87 -16.58 9.89 -6.28
CA ASN A 87 -17.90 10.18 -6.81
C ASN A 87 -18.56 11.44 -6.21
N THR A 88 -18.15 11.86 -5.01
CA THR A 88 -18.83 12.94 -4.28
C THR A 88 -17.99 14.19 -4.07
N VAL A 89 -16.66 14.10 -4.10
CA VAL A 89 -15.76 15.22 -3.75
C VAL A 89 -14.89 15.63 -4.92
N ALA A 90 -14.04 14.73 -5.43
CA ALA A 90 -13.12 15.03 -6.52
C ALA A 90 -12.68 13.76 -7.24
N ALA A 91 -12.54 13.83 -8.57
CA ALA A 91 -12.08 12.73 -9.39
C ALA A 91 -10.65 12.29 -8.99
N VAL A 92 -10.52 11.06 -8.51
CA VAL A 92 -9.28 10.44 -8.04
C VAL A 92 -8.52 9.82 -9.22
N GLN A 93 -7.22 10.08 -9.28
CA GLN A 93 -6.29 9.36 -10.14
C GLN A 93 -5.89 8.05 -9.46
N TYR A 94 -6.33 6.92 -10.02
CA TYR A 94 -5.89 5.60 -9.59
C TYR A 94 -4.61 5.23 -10.33
N SER A 95 -3.59 4.78 -9.60
CA SER A 95 -2.32 4.28 -10.17
C SER A 95 -2.05 2.88 -9.65
N HIS A 96 -2.27 1.87 -10.50
CA HIS A 96 -2.02 0.47 -10.19
C HIS A 96 -0.62 0.07 -10.69
N ASN A 97 0.19 -0.51 -9.81
CA ASN A 97 1.47 -1.09 -10.21
C ASN A 97 1.76 -2.38 -9.43
N TRP A 98 2.06 -3.47 -10.15
CA TRP A 98 2.37 -4.77 -9.57
C TRP A 98 3.71 -4.79 -8.81
N LYS A 99 4.59 -3.80 -9.05
CA LYS A 99 5.82 -3.58 -8.27
C LYS A 99 5.56 -3.20 -6.81
N PHE A 100 4.34 -2.78 -6.46
CA PHE A 100 3.88 -2.86 -5.08
C PHE A 100 3.62 -4.35 -4.76
N CYS A 101 4.69 -5.09 -4.48
CA CYS A 101 4.61 -6.52 -4.32
C CYS A 101 3.80 -6.85 -3.05
N GLN A 102 2.76 -7.68 -3.19
CA GLN A 102 1.93 -8.12 -2.07
C GLN A 102 2.46 -9.40 -1.40
N TYR A 103 3.42 -10.08 -2.02
CA TYR A 103 3.94 -11.35 -1.52
C TYR A 103 5.42 -11.54 -1.89
N GLY A 104 6.27 -11.51 -0.88
CA GLY A 104 7.71 -11.62 -0.99
C GLY A 104 8.32 -10.43 -1.72
N CYS A 105 9.31 -10.74 -2.55
CA CYS A 105 10.11 -9.78 -3.29
C CYS A 105 10.20 -10.19 -4.76
N MET A 106 10.20 -9.20 -5.67
CA MET A 106 10.34 -9.39 -7.11
C MET A 106 11.33 -8.37 -7.69
N GLU A 107 11.95 -8.65 -8.83
CA GLU A 107 12.92 -7.72 -9.42
C GLU A 107 12.31 -6.33 -9.71
N GLY A 108 13.03 -5.28 -9.31
CA GLY A 108 12.57 -3.91 -9.51
C GLY A 108 11.35 -3.51 -8.67
N TYR A 109 11.06 -4.23 -7.58
CA TYR A 109 10.00 -3.91 -6.64
C TYR A 109 10.05 -2.44 -6.14
N PHE A 110 8.87 -1.90 -5.83
CA PHE A 110 8.67 -0.68 -5.05
C PHE A 110 8.53 -1.02 -3.56
N THR A 111 7.75 -2.08 -3.28
CA THR A 111 7.62 -2.67 -1.96
C THR A 111 7.85 -4.18 -2.05
N ALA A 112 8.49 -4.76 -1.04
CA ALA A 112 8.58 -6.20 -0.82
C ALA A 112 7.89 -6.54 0.50
N HIS A 113 6.92 -7.45 0.49
CA HIS A 113 5.94 -7.66 1.56
C HIS A 113 6.03 -9.07 2.15
N TYR A 114 5.63 -9.28 3.41
CA TYR A 114 5.87 -10.52 4.16
C TYR A 114 7.36 -10.86 4.32
N GLU A 115 8.17 -9.85 4.58
CA GLU A 115 9.59 -9.99 4.82
C GLU A 115 9.88 -10.11 6.32
N SER A 116 10.63 -11.13 6.73
CA SER A 116 11.11 -11.23 8.10
C SER A 116 12.09 -10.10 8.46
N PRO A 117 12.34 -9.81 9.75
CA PRO A 117 13.34 -8.82 10.15
C PRO A 117 14.73 -9.04 9.54
N ARG A 118 15.15 -10.31 9.34
CA ARG A 118 16.40 -10.65 8.66
C ARG A 118 16.37 -10.32 7.17
N GLN A 119 15.23 -10.54 6.53
CA GLN A 119 15.03 -10.17 5.12
C GLN A 119 15.06 -8.66 4.94
N LEU A 120 14.40 -7.88 5.81
CA LEU A 120 14.43 -6.42 5.75
C LEU A 120 15.88 -5.88 5.80
N LEU A 121 16.71 -6.43 6.70
CA LEU A 121 18.13 -6.08 6.79
C LEU A 121 18.93 -6.49 5.54
N CYS A 122 18.65 -7.67 4.99
CA CYS A 122 19.31 -8.13 3.76
C CYS A 122 18.91 -7.29 2.54
N LEU A 123 17.64 -6.91 2.40
CA LEU A 123 17.16 -6.04 1.32
C LEU A 123 17.82 -4.65 1.42
N TRP A 124 18.00 -4.13 2.63
CA TRP A 124 18.74 -2.90 2.87
C TRP A 124 20.21 -2.99 2.45
N ASP A 125 20.90 -4.08 2.83
CA ASP A 125 22.31 -4.30 2.45
C ASP A 125 22.48 -4.42 0.92
N ASN A 126 21.59 -5.17 0.26
CA ASN A 126 21.57 -5.28 -1.20
C ASN A 126 21.37 -3.91 -1.87
N LEU A 127 20.41 -3.11 -1.38
CA LEU A 127 20.13 -1.77 -1.90
C LEU A 127 21.32 -0.82 -1.68
N SER A 128 22.02 -0.94 -0.55
CA SER A 128 23.19 -0.11 -0.22
C SER A 128 24.40 -0.42 -1.11
N ARG A 129 24.48 -1.64 -1.67
CA ARG A 129 25.59 -2.11 -2.53
C ARG A 129 25.34 -1.92 -4.01
N GLY A 130 24.15 -1.50 -4.43
CA GLY A 130 23.82 -1.29 -5.85
C GLY A 130 22.35 -1.49 -6.16
N PRO A 131 22.02 -2.05 -7.35
CA PRO A 131 20.64 -2.28 -7.73
C PRO A 131 19.88 -3.14 -6.72
N ALA A 132 18.62 -2.80 -6.47
CA ALA A 132 17.76 -3.56 -5.57
C ALA A 132 17.66 -5.03 -6.01
N ARG A 133 17.96 -5.94 -5.09
CA ARG A 133 17.92 -7.38 -5.31
C ARG A 133 17.21 -8.07 -4.16
N CYS A 134 16.38 -9.04 -4.48
CA CYS A 134 15.73 -9.87 -3.49
C CYS A 134 16.74 -10.74 -2.75
N CYS A 135 16.40 -11.06 -1.51
CA CYS A 135 17.20 -11.95 -0.70
C CYS A 135 16.91 -13.41 -1.07
N ASN A 136 17.97 -14.19 -1.26
CA ASN A 136 17.86 -15.63 -1.48
C ASN A 136 17.92 -16.36 -0.14
N PHE A 137 16.81 -16.40 0.59
CA PHE A 137 16.66 -17.32 1.71
C PHE A 137 15.90 -18.54 1.21
N ARG A 138 16.66 -19.58 0.89
CA ARG A 138 16.10 -20.90 0.58
C ARG A 138 15.63 -21.59 1.86
#